data_AF-A0A2M7Q4S1-F1
#
_entry.id   AF-A0A2M7Q4S1-F1
#
_cell.length_a   1.000
_cell.length_b   1.000
_cell.length_c   1.000
_cell.angle_alpha   90.00
_cell.angle_beta   90.00
_cell.angle_gamma   90.00
#
_symmetry.space_group_name_H-M   'P 1'
#
loop_
_entity.id
_entity.type
_entity.pdbx_description
1 polymer ?
#
loop_
_entity_poly.entity_id
_entity_poly.type
_entity_poly.pdbx_seq_one_letter_code
_entity_poly.pdbx_strand_id
1 'polypeptide(L)'
;MQKPQSYSYKAKTRINHAIHAKELRVVGALGENLGVLSLEDALKAADEANLDLIEISPNAKPPVAKIMDFGKYRYDTGRKASEMKAKSHVTETKSVQV
;
A
#
# COMPACT_ATOMS: atom_id res chain seq x y z
N MET A 1 -32.18 0.70 -15.97
CA MET A 1 -31.31 1.38 -14.99
C MET A 1 -30.10 0.50 -14.73
N GLN A 2 -28.91 0.96 -15.11
CA GLN A 2 -27.67 0.16 -15.12
C GLN A 2 -27.22 -0.22 -13.70
N LYS A 3 -27.09 -1.52 -13.44
CA LYS A 3 -26.24 -2.10 -12.38
C LYS A 3 -25.06 -2.81 -13.06
N PRO A 4 -23.93 -3.12 -12.38
CA PRO A 4 -23.36 -2.54 -11.16
C PRO A 4 -21.95 -1.97 -11.45
N GLN A 5 -21.50 -0.99 -10.66
CA GLN A 5 -20.15 -0.45 -10.75
C GLN A 5 -19.14 -1.58 -10.52
N SER A 6 -18.43 -1.98 -11.59
CA SER A 6 -17.45 -3.07 -11.57
C SER A 6 -16.41 -2.81 -10.48
N TYR A 7 -16.47 -3.59 -9.40
CA TYR A 7 -15.47 -3.58 -8.34
C TYR A 7 -14.20 -4.19 -8.92
N SER A 8 -13.39 -3.34 -9.57
CA SER A 8 -12.06 -3.70 -10.01
C SER A 8 -11.33 -4.25 -8.78
N TYR A 9 -11.06 -5.56 -8.80
CA TYR A 9 -10.29 -6.32 -7.82
C TYR A 9 -8.83 -5.84 -7.86
N LYS A 10 -8.60 -4.55 -7.58
CA LYS A 10 -7.27 -4.01 -7.31
C LYS A 10 -6.73 -4.86 -6.17
N ALA A 11 -5.60 -5.50 -6.42
CA ALA A 11 -4.90 -6.42 -5.53
C ALA A 11 -5.23 -6.11 -4.06
N LYS A 12 -6.03 -6.98 -3.44
CA LYS A 12 -6.56 -6.77 -2.09
C LYS A 12 -5.35 -6.59 -1.16
N THR A 13 -5.12 -5.37 -0.68
CA THR A 13 -4.02 -5.07 0.25
C THR A 13 -4.10 -6.02 1.42
N ARG A 14 -3.04 -6.78 1.67
CA ARG A 14 -2.95 -7.71 2.80
C ARG A 14 -2.55 -6.93 4.03
N ILE A 15 -3.23 -7.21 5.14
CA ILE A 15 -2.98 -6.57 6.43
C ILE A 15 -2.92 -7.63 7.52
N ASN A 16 -2.13 -7.38 8.56
CA ASN A 16 -2.02 -8.20 9.75
C ASN A 16 -1.85 -9.69 9.38
N HIS A 17 -2.73 -10.56 9.88
CA HIS A 17 -2.72 -12.01 9.61
C HIS A 17 -3.05 -12.41 8.17
N ALA A 18 -3.49 -11.49 7.31
CA ALA A 18 -3.67 -11.79 5.88
C ALA A 18 -2.35 -11.80 5.09
N ILE A 19 -1.23 -11.41 5.72
CA ILE A 19 0.11 -11.47 5.15
C ILE A 19 0.64 -12.90 5.29
N HIS A 20 1.09 -13.51 4.19
CA HIS A 20 1.58 -14.89 4.18
C HIS A 20 3.11 -14.99 4.11
N ALA A 21 3.80 -13.86 3.98
CA ALA A 21 5.26 -13.84 3.93
C ALA A 21 5.83 -14.18 5.32
N LYS A 22 6.86 -15.03 5.37
CA LYS A 22 7.53 -15.41 6.62
C LYS A 22 8.42 -14.29 7.16
N GLU A 23 9.04 -13.56 6.24
CA GLU A 23 9.94 -12.45 6.53
C GLU A 23 9.55 -11.26 5.68
N LEU A 24 9.55 -10.08 6.30
CA LEU A 24 9.15 -8.83 5.69
C LEU A 24 10.14 -7.75 6.07
N ARG A 25 10.41 -6.83 5.16
CA ARG A 25 11.04 -5.57 5.52
C ARG A 25 9.99 -4.65 6.13
N VAL A 26 10.16 -4.29 7.39
CA VAL A 26 9.18 -3.52 8.17
C VAL A 26 9.61 -2.06 8.29
N VAL A 27 8.66 -1.16 8.03
CA VAL A 27 8.78 0.27 8.29
C VAL A 27 7.81 0.63 9.40
N GLY A 28 8.29 1.24 10.48
CA GLY A 28 7.47 1.65 11.62
C GLY A 28 6.57 2.85 11.31
N ALA A 29 5.76 3.21 12.28
CA ALA A 29 4.71 4.24 12.15
C ALA A 29 5.27 5.63 11.85
N LEU A 30 6.46 5.94 12.37
CA LEU A 30 7.13 7.22 12.17
C LEU A 30 8.03 7.23 10.91
N GLY A 31 8.02 6.14 10.13
CA GLY A 31 8.89 5.98 8.96
C GLY A 31 10.27 5.42 9.30
N GLU A 32 10.48 4.97 10.54
CA GLU A 32 11.70 4.27 10.94
C GLU A 32 11.84 2.93 10.20
N ASN A 33 13.06 2.55 9.86
CA ASN A 33 13.34 1.26 9.25
C ASN A 33 13.63 0.24 10.35
N LEU A 34 12.70 -0.68 10.60
CA LEU A 34 12.87 -1.75 11.59
C LEU A 34 13.65 -2.94 11.04
N GLY A 35 14.11 -2.86 9.79
CA GLY A 35 14.88 -3.91 9.13
C GLY A 35 14.01 -5.03 8.56
N VAL A 36 14.58 -6.23 8.47
CA VAL A 36 13.86 -7.45 8.09
C VAL A 36 13.45 -8.16 9.36
N LEU A 37 12.14 -8.31 9.56
CA LEU A 37 11.53 -8.97 10.71
C LEU A 37 10.72 -10.18 10.25
N SER A 38 10.53 -11.12 11.17
CA SER A 38 9.53 -12.18 10.98
C SER A 38 8.12 -11.58 10.94
N LEU A 39 7.16 -12.30 10.37
CA LEU A 39 5.75 -11.89 10.42
C LEU A 39 5.29 -11.68 11.87
N GLU A 40 5.70 -12.55 12.78
CA GLU A 40 5.30 -12.51 14.19
C GLU A 40 5.84 -11.25 14.90
N ASP A 41 7.13 -10.94 14.72
CA ASP A 41 7.73 -9.72 15.28
C ASP A 41 7.11 -8.46 14.68
N ALA A 42 6.81 -8.48 13.37
CA ALA A 42 6.17 -7.37 12.70
C ALA A 42 4.74 -7.12 13.21
N LEU A 43 3.99 -8.19 13.46
CA LEU A 43 2.65 -8.13 14.05
C LEU A 43 2.70 -7.58 15.48
N LYS A 44 3.67 -8.05 16.27
CA LYS A 44 3.88 -7.57 17.64
C LYS A 44 4.22 -6.08 17.66
N ALA A 45 5.14 -5.63 16.81
CA ALA A 45 5.47 -4.20 16.71
C ALA A 45 4.27 -3.34 16.29
N ALA A 46 3.38 -3.87 15.45
CA ALA A 46 2.14 -3.19 15.07
C ALA A 46 1.15 -3.12 16.25
N ASP A 47 1.00 -4.20 17.00
CA ASP A 47 0.17 -4.29 18.21
C ASP A 47 0.66 -3.35 19.32
N GLU A 48 1.96 -3.31 19.58
CA GLU A 48 2.60 -2.39 20.53
C GLU A 48 2.32 -0.91 20.17
N ALA A 49 2.26 -0.60 18.88
CA ALA A 49 1.92 0.71 18.38
C ALA A 49 0.40 0.98 18.27
N ASN A 50 -0.46 -0.02 18.54
CA ASN A 50 -1.91 0.01 18.31
C ASN A 50 -2.29 0.40 16.86
N LEU A 51 -1.55 -0.13 15.89
CA LEU A 51 -1.71 0.16 14.46
C LEU A 51 -1.78 -1.14 13.65
N ASP A 52 -2.12 -1.03 12.37
CA ASP A 52 -2.15 -2.18 11.47
C ASP A 52 -0.80 -2.38 10.75
N LEU A 53 -0.40 -3.64 10.58
CA LEU A 53 0.69 -4.02 9.69
C LEU A 53 0.14 -4.15 8.26
N ILE A 54 0.54 -3.25 7.36
CA ILE A 54 0.04 -3.22 5.98
C ILE A 54 1.13 -3.63 5.01
N GLU A 55 0.89 -4.66 4.19
CA GLU A 55 1.78 -5.05 3.10
C GLU A 55 1.66 -4.04 1.94
N ILE A 56 2.60 -3.11 1.85
CA ILE A 56 2.59 -2.05 0.83
C ILE A 56 3.23 -2.50 -0.49
N SER A 57 4.18 -3.43 -0.45
CA SER A 57 4.87 -3.94 -1.64
C SER A 57 5.05 -5.46 -1.57
N PRO A 58 4.08 -6.25 -2.08
CA PRO A 58 4.19 -7.72 -2.14
C PRO A 58 5.26 -8.21 -3.13
N ASN A 59 5.61 -7.39 -4.12
CA ASN A 59 6.52 -7.78 -5.21
C ASN A 59 8.01 -7.66 -4.83
N ALA A 60 8.31 -7.05 -3.68
CA ALA A 60 9.68 -6.89 -3.18
C ALA A 60 10.20 -8.21 -2.59
N LYS A 61 11.53 -8.39 -2.55
CA LYS A 61 12.20 -9.53 -1.90
C LYS A 61 13.21 -8.99 -0.87
N PRO A 62 12.92 -9.05 0.45
CA PRO A 62 11.65 -9.50 1.07
C PRO A 62 10.50 -8.50 0.82
N PRO A 63 9.23 -8.95 0.93
CA PRO A 63 8.05 -8.08 0.86
C PRO A 63 8.15 -6.92 1.85
N VAL A 64 7.62 -5.74 1.48
CA VAL A 64 7.69 -4.56 2.36
C VAL A 64 6.34 -4.35 3.05
N ALA A 65 6.39 -4.32 4.37
CA ALA A 65 5.26 -3.98 5.22
C ALA A 65 5.51 -2.65 5.94
N LYS A 66 4.43 -1.91 6.21
CA LYS A 66 4.49 -0.65 6.96
C LYS A 66 3.41 -0.66 8.03
N ILE A 67 3.80 -0.28 9.25
CA ILE A 67 2.90 -0.14 10.39
C ILE A 67 2.20 1.21 10.27
N MET A 68 0.88 1.23 10.06
CA MET A 68 0.07 2.46 10.02
C MET A 68 -1.43 2.14 10.11
N ASP A 69 -2.25 3.18 10.28
CA ASP A 69 -3.71 3.05 10.20
C ASP A 69 -4.20 2.72 8.78
N PHE A 70 -4.97 1.62 8.65
CA PHE A 70 -5.48 1.16 7.36
C PHE A 70 -6.49 2.14 6.71
N GLY A 71 -7.30 2.84 7.50
CA GLY A 71 -8.25 3.83 7.01
C GLY A 71 -7.52 4.99 6.30
N LYS A 72 -6.49 5.53 6.96
CA LYS A 72 -5.62 6.58 6.40
C LYS A 72 -4.89 6.10 5.14
N TYR A 73 -4.36 4.87 5.15
CA TYR A 73 -3.72 4.28 3.99
C TYR A 73 -4.64 4.21 2.76
N ARG A 74 -5.87 3.72 2.95
CA ARG A 74 -6.87 3.62 1.87
C ARG A 74 -7.24 4.99 1.31
N TYR A 75 -7.43 5.97 2.17
CA TYR A 75 -7.75 7.33 1.76
C TYR A 75 -6.60 7.96 0.95
N ASP A 76 -5.36 7.85 1.43
CA ASP A 76 -4.18 8.40 0.76
C ASP A 76 -3.93 7.74 -0.60
N THR A 77 -4.06 6.41 -0.67
CA THR A 77 -3.90 5.64 -1.90
C THR A 77 -5.00 5.97 -2.92
N GLY A 78 -6.23 6.17 -2.45
CA GLY A 78 -7.37 6.58 -3.30
C GLY A 78 -7.19 7.97 -3.91
N ARG A 79 -6.74 8.96 -3.11
CA ARG A 79 -6.45 10.31 -3.60
C ARG A 79 -5.31 10.33 -4.60
N LYS A 80 -4.15 9.74 -4.26
CA LYS A 80 -2.98 9.68 -5.15
C LYS A 80 -3.29 9.01 -6.49
N ALA A 81 -4.11 7.95 -6.49
CA ALA A 81 -4.53 7.30 -7.72
C ALA A 81 -5.40 8.20 -8.61
N SER A 82 -6.22 9.07 -8.01
CA SER A 82 -7.06 10.02 -8.74
C SER A 82 -6.23 11.18 -9.31
N GLU A 83 -5.26 11.67 -8.55
CA GLU A 83 -4.34 12.72 -8.99
C GLU A 83 -3.39 12.24 -10.10
N MET A 84 -2.88 11.01 -10.03
CA MET A 84 -2.06 10.43 -11.11
C MET A 84 -2.87 10.26 -12.40
N LYS A 85 -4.13 9.79 -12.32
CA LYS A 85 -4.99 9.69 -13.50
C LYS A 85 -5.30 11.04 -14.13
N ALA A 86 -5.50 12.08 -13.31
CA ALA A 86 -5.73 13.44 -13.80
C ALA A 86 -4.47 14.02 -14.49
N LYS A 87 -3.27 13.73 -13.97
CA LYS A 87 -2.01 14.19 -14.59
C LYS A 87 -1.62 13.41 -15.85
N SER A 88 -1.88 12.11 -15.91
CA SER A 88 -1.56 11.28 -17.08
C SER A 88 -2.41 11.62 -18.32
N HIS A 89 -3.59 12.22 -18.16
CA HIS A 89 -4.44 12.63 -19.28
C HIS A 89 -4.01 13.95 -19.96
N VAL A 90 -3.10 14.72 -19.34
CA VAL A 90 -2.69 16.05 -19.86
C VAL A 90 -1.47 15.96 -20.80
N THR A 91 -0.79 14.81 -20.87
CA THR A 91 0.47 14.67 -21.62
C THR A 91 0.30 14.10 -23.05
N GLU A 92 -0.88 14.25 -23.67
CA GLU A 92 -1.14 13.76 -25.04
C GLU A 92 -1.20 14.84 -26.13
N THR A 93 -0.81 16.09 -25.89
CA THR A 93 -0.60 17.05 -27.00
C THR A 93 0.46 18.11 -26.70
N LYS A 94 1.68 17.87 -27.15
CA LYS A 94 2.47 18.89 -27.86
C LYS A 94 3.30 18.17 -28.90
N SER A 95 2.66 18.02 -30.04
CA SER A 95 3.25 17.69 -31.33
C SER A 95 4.58 18.42 -31.52
N VAL A 96 5.60 17.63 -31.85
CA VAL A 96 6.74 18.07 -32.64
C VAL A 96 6.22 18.88 -33.82
N GLN A 97 6.69 20.12 -33.95
CA GLN A 97 6.70 20.77 -35.24
C GLN A 97 7.89 21.73 -35.34
N VAL A 98 8.66 21.48 -36.40
CA VAL A 98 9.75 22.22 -37.06
C VAL A 98 11.06 22.46 -36.29
#